data_AF-A0A919KEX5-F1
#
_entry.id   AF-A0A919KEX5-F1
#
_cell.length_a   1.000
_cell.length_b   1.000
_cell.length_c   1.000
_cell.angle_alpha   90.00
_cell.angle_beta   90.00
_cell.angle_gamma   90.00
#
_symmetry.space_group_name_H-M   'P 1'
#
loop_
_entity.id
_entity.type
_entity.pdbx_description
1 polymer ?
#
loop_
_entity_poly.entity_id
_entity_poly.type
_entity_poly.pdbx_seq_one_letter_code
_entity_poly.pdbx_strand_id
1 'polypeptide(L)'
;MIKAVSVFGDVQIRVPENVSLRGTGGGVLGNFEVSPLDSADPEAPVVYVDGWAVLGNVEARPRRGKLVADILERVQDKVDRKLRRHLGH
;
A
#
# COMPACT_ATOMS: atom_id res chain seq x y z
N MET A 1 14.52 -4.12 -7.27
CA MET A 1 13.56 -4.81 -8.15
C MET A 1 12.93 -5.95 -7.36
N ILE A 2 11.61 -6.07 -7.39
CA ILE A 2 10.84 -7.14 -6.75
C ILE A 2 10.21 -7.98 -7.87
N LYS A 3 10.39 -9.30 -7.81
CA LYS A 3 9.71 -10.25 -8.71
C LYS A 3 8.61 -10.96 -7.94
N ALA A 4 7.38 -10.93 -8.45
CA ALA A 4 6.23 -11.51 -7.78
C ALA A 4 5.45 -12.42 -8.73
N VAL A 5 5.19 -13.66 -8.30
CA VAL A 5 4.32 -14.59 -9.04
C VAL A 5 3.26 -15.09 -8.08
N SER A 6 1.99 -14.91 -8.46
CA SER A 6 0.84 -15.40 -7.71
C SER A 6 0.15 -16.50 -8.50
N VAL A 7 -0.07 -17.65 -7.86
CA VAL A 7 -0.75 -18.80 -8.44
C VAL A 7 -1.85 -19.22 -7.46
N PHE A 8 -3.12 -19.02 -7.82
CA PHE A 8 -4.27 -19.25 -6.93
C PHE A 8 -4.12 -18.62 -5.53
N GLY A 9 -3.65 -17.37 -5.47
CA GLY A 9 -3.37 -16.69 -4.20
C GLY A 9 -3.32 -15.17 -4.32
N ASP A 10 -2.81 -14.51 -3.28
CA ASP A 10 -2.72 -13.04 -3.22
C ASP A 10 -1.32 -12.61 -2.75
N VAL A 11 -0.72 -11.65 -3.46
CA VAL A 11 0.56 -11.04 -3.12
C VAL A 11 0.36 -9.54 -2.97
N GLN A 12 0.58 -9.03 -1.76
CA GLN A 12 0.49 -7.60 -1.46
C GLN A 12 1.87 -7.00 -1.20
N ILE A 13 2.27 -6.06 -2.04
CA ILE A 13 3.53 -5.32 -1.92
C ILE A 13 3.19 -3.92 -1.41
N ARG A 14 3.68 -3.58 -0.22
CA ARG A 14 3.46 -2.29 0.43
C ARG A 14 4.78 -1.53 0.54
N VAL A 15 4.88 -0.43 -0.20
CA VAL A 15 6.05 0.45 -0.19
C VAL A 15 5.75 1.73 0.58
N PRO A 16 6.72 2.38 1.23
CA PRO A 16 6.48 3.66 1.89
C PRO A 16 6.20 4.77 0.86
N GLU A 17 5.66 5.90 1.31
CA GLU A 17 5.26 7.01 0.42
C GLU A 17 6.41 7.87 -0.12
N ASN A 18 7.62 7.70 0.40
CA ASN A 18 8.81 8.47 0.01
C ASN A 18 9.63 7.80 -1.12
N VAL A 19 9.03 6.84 -1.83
CA VAL A 19 9.70 6.08 -2.90
C VAL A 19 8.83 6.09 -4.14
N SER A 20 9.46 6.06 -5.31
CA SER A 20 8.72 5.93 -6.55
C SER A 20 8.43 4.45 -6.82
N LEU A 21 7.21 4.11 -7.23
CA LEU A 21 6.76 2.75 -7.54
C LEU A 21 6.42 2.64 -9.02
N ARG A 22 7.04 1.67 -9.70
CA ARG A 22 6.76 1.32 -11.10
C ARG A 22 6.46 -0.16 -11.23
N GLY A 23 5.45 -0.47 -12.04
CA GLY A 23 4.99 -1.83 -12.28
C GLY A 23 5.14 -2.21 -13.74
N THR A 24 5.55 -3.44 -13.99
CA THR A 24 5.44 -4.09 -15.29
C THR A 24 5.01 -5.52 -15.04
N GLY A 25 3.98 -6.00 -15.71
CA GLY A 25 3.43 -7.30 -15.40
C GLY A 25 2.04 -7.51 -15.97
N GLY A 26 1.52 -8.73 -15.83
CA GLY A 26 0.25 -9.11 -16.40
C GLY A 26 -0.39 -10.30 -15.70
N GLY A 27 -1.71 -10.32 -15.67
CA GLY A 27 -2.48 -11.44 -15.17
C GLY A 27 -2.93 -12.37 -16.30
N VAL A 28 -2.83 -13.68 -16.10
CA VAL A 28 -3.48 -14.70 -16.92
C VAL A 28 -4.59 -15.31 -16.07
N LEU A 29 -5.83 -14.89 -16.31
CA LEU A 29 -7.01 -15.23 -15.51
C LEU A 29 -6.94 -14.76 -14.04
N GLY A 30 -6.17 -13.72 -13.74
CA GLY A 30 -6.02 -13.11 -12.42
C GLY A 30 -5.87 -11.59 -12.52
N ASN A 31 -5.65 -10.92 -11.39
CA ASN A 31 -5.48 -9.46 -11.33
C ASN A 31 -4.03 -9.07 -11.04
N PHE A 32 -3.50 -8.11 -11.79
CA PHE A 32 -2.21 -7.49 -11.53
C PHE A 32 -2.42 -5.98 -11.50
N GLU A 33 -2.22 -5.37 -10.34
CA GLU A 33 -2.45 -3.95 -10.14
C GLU A 33 -1.24 -3.31 -9.44
N VAL A 34 -0.71 -2.25 -10.05
CA VAL A 34 0.33 -1.43 -9.45
C VAL A 34 -0.18 0.00 -9.45
N SER A 35 -0.35 0.58 -8.27
CA SER A 35 -0.68 2.00 -8.12
C SER A 35 0.61 2.81 -8.28
N PRO A 36 0.84 3.45 -9.44
CA PRO A 36 2.08 4.17 -9.67
C PRO A 36 2.20 5.31 -8.65
N LEU A 37 3.39 5.49 -8.11
CA LEU A 37 3.72 6.61 -7.26
C LEU A 37 5.03 7.18 -7.77
N ASP A 38 5.07 8.47 -8.07
CA ASP A 38 6.33 9.16 -8.25
C ASP A 38 6.56 10.00 -6.99
N SER A 39 7.72 9.81 -6.36
CA SER A 39 8.13 10.64 -5.23
C SER A 39 8.35 12.08 -5.70
N ALA A 40 8.06 13.03 -4.82
CA ALA A 40 8.36 14.45 -5.05
C ALA A 40 9.86 14.75 -5.00
N ASP A 41 10.65 13.85 -4.40
CA ASP A 41 12.10 13.94 -4.35
C ASP A 41 12.73 13.26 -5.59
N PRO A 42 13.47 14.01 -6.44
CA PRO A 42 14.14 13.46 -7.61
C PRO A 42 15.18 12.38 -7.28
N GLU A 43 15.75 12.39 -6.07
CA GLU A 43 16.74 11.40 -5.61
C GLU A 43 16.09 10.21 -4.89
N ALA A 44 14.75 10.18 -4.82
CA ALA A 44 14.04 9.11 -4.15
C ALA A 44 14.34 7.75 -4.79
N PRO A 45 14.49 6.69 -3.99
CA PRO A 45 14.71 5.36 -4.52
C PRO A 45 13.48 4.89 -5.29
N VAL A 46 13.72 4.19 -6.39
CA VAL A 46 12.66 3.66 -7.26
C VAL A 46 12.53 2.15 -7.06
N VAL A 47 11.32 1.71 -6.73
CA VAL A 47 10.94 0.30 -6.63
C VAL A 47 10.28 -0.14 -7.92
N TYR A 48 10.91 -1.08 -8.59
CA TYR A 48 10.34 -1.77 -9.76
C TYR A 48 9.72 -3.10 -9.34
N VAL A 49 8.46 -3.31 -9.70
CA VAL A 49 7.73 -4.56 -9.51
C VAL A 49 7.52 -5.22 -10.87
N ASP A 50 8.02 -6.44 -11.01
CA ASP A 50 7.81 -7.30 -12.16
C ASP A 50 6.99 -8.52 -11.71
N GLY A 51 5.87 -8.81 -12.36
CA GLY A 51 5.06 -9.93 -11.89
C GLY A 51 3.99 -10.49 -12.79
N TRP A 52 3.60 -11.71 -12.45
CA TRP A 52 2.60 -12.50 -13.16
C TRP A 52 1.57 -13.04 -12.16
N ALA A 53 0.29 -12.87 -12.48
CA ALA A 53 -0.81 -13.37 -11.67
C ALA A 53 -1.61 -14.42 -12.44
N VAL A 54 -1.49 -15.69 -12.07
CA VAL A 54 -2.22 -16.80 -12.69
C VAL A 54 -3.33 -17.25 -11.76
N LEU A 55 -4.59 -16.94 -12.10
CA LEU A 55 -5.76 -17.23 -11.25
C LEU A 55 -5.65 -16.67 -9.82
N GLY A 56 -4.85 -15.62 -9.64
CA GLY A 56 -4.56 -14.98 -8.36
C GLY A 56 -4.46 -13.47 -8.51
N ASN A 57 -4.02 -12.80 -7.43
CA ASN A 57 -3.86 -11.35 -7.37
C ASN A 57 -2.41 -10.98 -7.03
N VAL A 58 -1.91 -9.93 -7.66
CA VAL A 58 -0.68 -9.22 -7.29
C VAL A 58 -1.02 -7.75 -7.22
N GLU A 59 -0.89 -7.18 -6.04
CA GLU A 59 -1.20 -5.78 -5.78
C GLU A 59 0.02 -5.07 -5.19
N ALA A 60 0.46 -3.98 -5.82
CA ALA A 60 1.49 -3.11 -5.28
C ALA A 60 0.94 -1.70 -5.06
N ARG A 61 0.93 -1.27 -3.79
CA ARG A 61 0.43 0.05 -3.41
C ARG A 61 1.34 0.75 -2.41
N PRO A 62 1.44 2.09 -2.48
CA PRO A 62 2.08 2.85 -1.42
C PRO A 62 1.26 2.79 -0.12
N ARG A 63 1.97 2.71 1.00
CA ARG A 63 1.45 2.79 2.36
C ARG A 63 1.99 4.06 3.01
N ARG A 64 1.09 4.82 3.62
CA ARG A 64 1.47 5.91 4.54
C ARG A 64 2.44 5.38 5.59
N GLY A 65 3.50 6.13 5.85
CA GLY A 65 4.50 5.74 6.84
C GLY A 65 3.86 5.46 8.21
N LYS A 66 4.46 4.55 8.99
CA LYS A 66 3.97 4.18 10.33
C LYS A 66 3.71 5.41 11.21
N LEU A 67 4.54 6.45 11.10
CA LEU A 67 4.38 7.70 11.85
C LEU A 67 3.03 8.39 11.57
N VAL A 68 2.62 8.47 10.30
CA VAL A 68 1.36 9.11 9.90
C VAL A 68 0.17 8.25 10.31
N ALA A 69 0.28 6.92 10.17
CA ALA A 69 -0.73 5.98 10.63
C ALA A 69 -0.95 6.08 12.14
N ASP A 70 0.13 6.09 12.93
CA ASP A 70 0.08 6.20 14.39
C ASP A 70 -0.50 7.54 14.87
N ILE A 71 -0.24 8.64 14.16
CA ILE A 71 -0.83 9.95 14.50
C ILE A 71 -2.34 9.93 14.26
N LEU A 72 -2.79 9.41 13.11
CA LEU A 72 -4.20 9.29 12.79
C LEU A 72 -4.95 8.43 13.81
N GLU A 73 -4.38 7.28 14.17
CA GLU A 73 -4.93 6.37 15.18
C GLU A 73 -5.04 7.07 16.55
N ARG A 74 -3.96 7.71 17.00
CA ARG A 74 -3.95 8.46 18.27
C ARG A 74 -4.96 9.61 18.32
N VAL A 75 -5.21 10.27 17.18
CA VAL A 75 -6.19 11.35 17.08
C VAL A 75 -7.61 10.78 17.13
N GLN A 76 -7.90 9.72 16.37
CA GLN A 76 -9.20 9.04 16.40
C GLN A 76 -9.55 8.57 17.80
N ASP A 77 -8.61 7.92 18.50
CA ASP A 77 -8.78 7.44 19.87
C ASP A 77 -9.07 8.54 20.90
N LYS A 78 -8.53 9.74 20.69
CA LYS A 78 -8.81 10.90 21.55
C LYS A 78 -10.19 11.49 21.27
N VAL A 79 -10.58 11.56 20.00
CA VAL A 79 -11.90 12.05 19.58
C VAL A 79 -13.00 11.11 20.10
N ASP A 80 -12.84 9.80 19.91
CA ASP A 80 -13.83 8.80 20.35
C ASP A 80 -14.03 8.84 21.87
N ARG A 81 -12.94 8.89 22.66
CA ARG A 81 -13.03 9.05 24.12
C ARG A 81 -13.74 10.34 24.54
N LYS A 82 -13.54 11.44 23.83
CA LYS A 82 -14.19 12.72 24.14
C LYS A 82 -15.69 12.68 23.80
N LEU A 83 -16.05 12.03 22.69
CA LEU A 83 -17.43 11.84 22.26
C LEU A 83 -18.20 10.94 23.24
N ARG A 84 -17.61 9.81 23.64
CA ARG A 84 -18.19 8.90 24.65
C ARG A 84 -18.47 9.60 25.99
N ARG A 85 -17.61 10.53 26.42
CA ARG A 85 -17.85 11.31 27.66
C ARG A 85 -19.00 12.31 27.54
N HIS A 86 -19.32 12.80 26.35
CA HIS A 86 -20.41 13.77 26.14
C HIS A 86 -21.75 13.10 25.86
N LEU A 87 -21.76 11.85 25.40
CA LEU A 87 -22.99 11.08 25.13
C LEU A 87 -23.46 10.25 26.34
N GLY A 88 -22.67 10.19 27.41
CA GLY A 88 -23.01 9.50 28.67
C GLY A 88 -23.61 10.39 29.75
N HIS A 89 -24.15 11.55 29.39
CA HIS A 89 -24.76 12.52 30.29
C HIS A 89 -26.20 12.85 29.87
#